data_AF-A0A7C9NT86-F1
#
_entry.id   AF-A0A7C9NT86-F1
#
_cell.length_a   1.000
_cell.length_b   1.000
_cell.length_c   1.000
_cell.angle_alpha   90.00
_cell.angle_beta   90.00
_cell.angle_gamma   90.00
#
_symmetry.space_group_name_H-M   'P 1'
#
loop_
_entity.id
_entity.type
_entity.pdbx_description
1 polymer ?
#
loop_
_entity_poly.entity_id
_entity_poly.type
_entity_poly.pdbx_seq_one_letter_code
_entity_poly.pdbx_strand_id
1 'polypeptide(L)'
;MRKLHQVAVATACAISAIMLSGSVLAQEAGAKKAEPTGKELAFERKKGNCLACHAMPTQPDAESAGLYGPPLIAMSARFPDKAKLRAQIWDATVANPSSTMIPFGKHGVLSEKEIDKITDFVYGL
;
A
#
# COMPACT_ATOMS: atom_id res chain seq x y z
N MET A 1 -35.32 -34.65 56.11
CA MET A 1 -36.28 -34.10 55.11
C MET A 1 -37.21 -33.12 55.79
N ARG A 2 -37.41 -31.93 55.19
CA ARG A 2 -38.40 -30.88 55.53
C ARG A 2 -38.08 -30.13 56.86
N LYS A 3 -37.98 -28.79 56.94
CA LYS A 3 -38.49 -27.69 56.12
C LYS A 3 -37.57 -26.46 56.25
N LEU A 4 -37.44 -25.71 55.14
CA LEU A 4 -37.04 -24.31 55.12
C LEU A 4 -37.97 -23.49 56.01
N HIS A 5 -37.41 -22.61 56.84
CA HIS A 5 -38.06 -21.37 57.24
C HIS A 5 -37.20 -20.20 56.75
N GLN A 6 -37.78 -19.44 55.83
CA GLN A 6 -37.31 -18.16 55.36
C GLN A 6 -37.40 -17.15 56.52
N VAL A 7 -36.33 -16.40 56.76
CA VAL A 7 -36.42 -15.11 57.45
C VAL A 7 -35.75 -14.08 56.57
N ALA A 8 -36.55 -13.09 56.23
CA ALA A 8 -36.25 -11.94 55.43
C ALA A 8 -35.07 -11.12 55.99
N VAL A 9 -34.23 -10.61 55.10
CA VAL A 9 -33.55 -9.33 55.32
C VAL A 9 -33.77 -8.50 54.07
N ALA A 10 -34.83 -7.69 54.11
CA ALA A 10 -35.00 -6.55 53.24
C ALA A 10 -34.16 -5.42 53.80
N THR A 11 -33.24 -4.89 53.00
CA THR A 11 -32.81 -3.49 53.10
C THR A 11 -32.28 -3.08 51.73
N ALA A 12 -33.15 -2.43 50.96
CA ALA A 12 -32.78 -1.67 49.80
C ALA A 12 -32.08 -0.37 50.25
N CYS A 13 -30.88 -0.13 49.76
CA CYS A 13 -30.29 1.20 49.67
C CYS A 13 -29.82 1.39 48.23
N ALA A 14 -30.67 1.98 47.41
CA ALA A 14 -30.27 2.59 46.16
C ALA A 14 -29.85 4.04 46.45
N ILE A 15 -28.55 4.36 46.36
CA ILE A 15 -28.08 5.72 46.04
C ILE A 15 -26.84 5.61 45.15
N SER A 16 -26.94 6.31 44.03
CA SER A 16 -26.07 6.39 42.87
C SER A 16 -24.76 7.18 43.09
N ALA A 17 -23.91 7.12 42.05
CA ALA A 17 -22.74 7.96 41.75
C ALA A 17 -21.47 7.57 42.54
N ILE A 18 -20.33 7.34 41.89
CA ILE A 18 -19.64 8.30 41.02
C ILE A 18 -18.99 7.55 39.84
N MET A 19 -19.35 8.02 38.64
CA MET A 19 -18.69 7.72 37.38
C MET A 19 -17.20 8.08 37.49
N LEU A 20 -16.33 7.08 37.36
CA LEU A 20 -14.91 7.34 37.16
C LEU A 20 -14.74 7.88 35.74
N SER A 21 -14.85 9.20 35.61
CA SER A 21 -14.54 10.00 34.44
C SER A 21 -13.05 9.86 34.11
N GLY A 22 -12.67 8.71 33.56
CA GLY A 22 -11.44 8.55 32.82
C GLY A 22 -11.63 9.20 31.46
N SER A 23 -11.39 10.52 31.38
CA SER A 23 -11.12 11.18 30.11
C SER A 23 -9.80 10.64 29.58
N VAL A 24 -9.83 9.45 28.99
CA VAL A 24 -8.79 9.01 28.06
C VAL A 24 -9.02 9.83 26.80
N LEU A 25 -8.42 11.01 26.77
CA LEU A 25 -8.11 11.68 25.52
C LEU A 25 -7.15 10.75 24.79
N ALA A 26 -7.70 9.86 23.97
CA ALA A 26 -6.96 9.20 22.91
C ALA A 26 -6.56 10.30 21.91
N GLN A 27 -5.46 10.99 22.21
CA GLN A 27 -4.75 11.75 21.22
C GLN A 27 -4.09 10.72 20.29
N GLU A 28 -4.86 10.27 19.30
CA GLU A 28 -4.28 9.83 18.02
C GLU A 28 -3.55 11.05 17.47
N ALA A 29 -2.30 11.23 17.91
CA ALA A 29 -1.32 11.96 17.14
C ALA A 29 -1.17 11.14 15.85
N GLY A 30 -2.05 11.40 14.89
CA GLY A 30 -2.05 10.80 13.58
C GLY A 30 -0.73 11.16 12.92
N ALA A 31 0.29 10.33 13.15
CA ALA A 31 1.53 10.38 12.41
C ALA A 31 1.13 10.26 10.95
N LYS A 32 1.25 11.36 10.19
CA LYS A 32 1.04 11.32 8.75
C LYS A 32 1.95 10.22 8.22
N LYS A 33 1.37 9.11 7.76
CA LYS A 33 2.14 8.00 7.20
C LYS A 33 3.03 8.59 6.11
N ALA A 34 4.33 8.28 6.17
CA ALA A 34 5.24 8.73 5.14
C ALA A 34 4.73 8.28 3.77
N GLU A 35 4.79 9.18 2.81
CA GLU A 35 4.42 8.89 1.42
C GLU A 35 5.32 7.78 0.88
N PRO A 36 4.76 6.76 0.20
CA PRO A 36 5.57 5.66 -0.31
C PRO A 36 6.55 6.14 -1.38
N THR A 37 7.73 5.54 -1.40
CA THR A 37 8.78 5.73 -2.40
C THR A 37 8.43 5.06 -3.73
N GLY A 38 9.17 5.38 -4.79
CA GLY A 38 8.99 4.73 -6.10
C GLY A 38 9.22 3.22 -6.07
N LYS A 39 10.21 2.77 -5.28
CA LYS A 39 10.50 1.34 -5.10
C LYS A 39 9.37 0.61 -4.39
N GLU A 40 8.88 1.16 -3.26
CA GLU A 40 7.76 0.57 -2.53
C GLU A 40 6.52 0.48 -3.42
N LEU A 41 6.22 1.51 -4.21
CA LEU A 41 5.11 1.49 -5.16
C LEU A 41 5.31 0.46 -6.28
N ALA A 42 6.53 0.32 -6.80
CA ALA A 42 6.86 -0.65 -7.83
C ALA A 42 6.74 -2.10 -7.30
N PHE A 43 7.03 -2.34 -6.02
CA PHE A 43 7.01 -3.68 -5.43
C PHE A 43 5.65 -4.04 -4.82
N GLU A 44 4.81 -3.04 -4.53
CA GLU A 44 3.48 -3.24 -3.92
C GLU A 44 2.51 -3.92 -4.89
N ARG A 45 1.97 -5.07 -4.47
CA ARG A 45 1.07 -5.93 -5.24
C ARG A 45 -0.24 -5.25 -5.63
N LYS A 46 -0.73 -4.33 -4.80
CA LYS A 46 -1.95 -3.55 -5.06
C LYS A 46 -1.69 -2.26 -5.86
N LYS A 47 -0.44 -2.01 -6.23
CA LYS A 47 0.00 -0.79 -6.94
C LYS A 47 0.74 -1.18 -8.21
N GLY A 48 2.05 -0.94 -8.28
CA GLY A 48 2.84 -1.18 -9.48
C GLY A 48 3.06 -2.66 -9.77
N ASN A 49 3.27 -3.48 -8.72
CA ASN A 49 3.52 -4.92 -8.80
C ASN A 49 4.50 -5.32 -9.93
N CYS A 50 5.51 -4.49 -10.19
CA CYS A 50 6.34 -4.57 -11.38
C CYS A 50 7.16 -5.87 -11.42
N LEU A 51 7.54 -6.38 -10.24
CA LEU A 51 8.26 -7.64 -10.08
C LEU A 51 7.45 -8.85 -10.57
N ALA A 52 6.12 -8.77 -10.63
CA ALA A 52 5.32 -9.88 -11.16
C ALA A 52 5.63 -10.18 -12.63
N CYS A 53 6.18 -9.21 -13.38
CA CYS A 53 6.53 -9.38 -14.78
C CYS A 53 8.00 -9.14 -15.08
N HIS A 54 8.70 -8.32 -14.29
CA HIS A 54 10.06 -7.87 -14.60
C HIS A 54 11.06 -8.23 -13.49
N ALA A 55 12.19 -8.81 -13.86
CA ALA A 55 13.36 -8.86 -12.99
C ALA A 55 13.99 -7.47 -12.81
N MET A 56 14.54 -7.20 -11.62
CA MET A 56 15.32 -5.99 -11.32
C MET A 56 16.67 -6.37 -10.70
N PRO A 57 17.66 -6.81 -11.52
CA PRO A 57 18.89 -7.43 -11.02
C PRO A 57 19.78 -6.54 -10.14
N THR A 58 19.61 -5.22 -10.22
CA THR A 58 20.36 -4.24 -9.41
C THR A 58 19.75 -4.04 -8.01
N GLN A 59 18.60 -4.66 -7.73
CA GLN A 59 17.91 -4.60 -6.44
C GLN A 59 18.06 -5.93 -5.70
N PRO A 60 18.77 -5.97 -4.56
CA PRO A 60 19.05 -7.23 -3.86
C PRO A 60 17.80 -7.88 -3.22
N ASP A 61 16.75 -7.10 -2.98
CA ASP A 61 15.46 -7.49 -2.43
C ASP A 61 14.38 -7.70 -3.50
N ALA A 62 14.74 -7.69 -4.79
CA ALA A 62 13.83 -8.01 -5.89
C ALA A 62 13.68 -9.53 -6.06
N GLU A 63 13.03 -10.16 -5.09
CA GLU A 63 12.80 -11.60 -5.06
C GLU A 63 11.59 -12.03 -5.89
N SER A 64 11.56 -13.31 -6.28
CA SER A 64 10.43 -13.94 -7.00
C SER A 64 9.98 -13.20 -8.27
N ALA A 65 10.92 -12.59 -8.99
CA ALA A 65 10.60 -11.83 -10.17
C ALA A 65 10.12 -12.70 -11.35
N GLY A 66 9.12 -12.19 -12.07
CA GLY A 66 8.66 -12.74 -13.33
C GLY A 66 9.61 -12.41 -14.48
N LEU A 67 9.48 -13.19 -15.57
CA LEU A 67 10.28 -13.04 -16.79
C LEU A 67 9.41 -12.77 -18.03
N TYR A 68 8.17 -12.33 -17.82
CA TYR A 68 7.26 -12.02 -18.91
C TYR A 68 7.68 -10.73 -19.64
N GLY A 69 8.08 -9.72 -18.86
CA GLY A 69 8.67 -8.49 -19.36
C GLY A 69 10.21 -8.55 -19.35
N PRO A 70 10.89 -7.67 -20.09
CA PRO A 70 12.35 -7.60 -20.06
C PRO A 70 12.86 -7.19 -18.67
N PRO A 71 14.06 -7.59 -18.25
CA PRO A 71 14.65 -7.12 -17.01
C PRO A 71 14.78 -5.59 -17.02
N LEU A 72 14.58 -4.94 -15.88
CA LEU A 72 14.80 -3.50 -15.69
C LEU A 72 16.21 -3.31 -15.13
N ILE A 73 17.12 -2.95 -16.02
CA ILE A 73 18.54 -2.70 -15.75
C ILE A 73 19.05 -1.67 -16.77
N ALA A 74 19.94 -0.77 -16.31
CA ALA A 74 20.51 0.30 -17.13
C ALA A 74 19.43 1.12 -17.86
N MET A 75 18.36 1.45 -17.14
CA MET A 75 17.12 1.98 -17.72
C MET A 75 17.31 3.37 -18.30
N SER A 76 18.16 4.20 -17.71
CA SER A 76 18.53 5.51 -18.27
C SER A 76 19.25 5.40 -19.62
N ALA A 77 20.03 4.35 -19.86
CA ALA A 77 20.65 4.10 -21.16
C ALA A 77 19.63 3.59 -22.20
N ARG A 78 18.64 2.79 -21.76
CA ARG A 78 17.54 2.29 -22.62
C ARG A 78 16.50 3.36 -22.95
N PHE A 79 16.30 4.30 -22.05
CA PHE A 79 15.41 5.45 -22.20
C PHE A 79 16.20 6.75 -21.99
N PRO A 80 16.98 7.23 -22.97
CA PRO A 80 17.69 8.50 -22.85
C PRO A 80 16.75 9.69 -22.60
N ASP A 81 15.48 9.54 -23.00
CA ASP A 81 14.39 10.45 -22.68
C ASP A 81 13.50 9.82 -21.61
N LYS A 82 13.59 10.32 -20.37
CA LYS A 82 12.77 9.86 -19.24
C LYS A 82 11.27 10.00 -19.51
N ALA A 83 10.83 10.98 -20.32
CA ALA A 83 9.41 11.15 -20.63
C ALA A 83 8.86 9.95 -21.43
N LYS A 84 9.69 9.31 -22.26
CA LYS A 84 9.31 8.07 -22.96
C LYS A 84 9.16 6.88 -22.00
N LEU A 85 10.02 6.78 -20.99
CA LEU A 85 9.84 5.78 -19.93
C LEU A 85 8.55 6.02 -19.16
N ARG A 86 8.27 7.28 -18.80
CA ARG A 86 7.02 7.66 -18.13
C ARG A 86 5.81 7.29 -18.98
N ALA A 87 5.83 7.59 -20.28
CA ALA A 87 4.75 7.27 -21.21
C ALA A 87 4.54 5.75 -21.34
N GLN A 88 5.62 4.96 -21.39
CA GLN A 88 5.56 3.51 -21.37
C GLN A 88 4.90 2.97 -20.09
N ILE A 89 5.23 3.54 -18.92
CA ILE A 89 4.61 3.14 -17.64
C ILE A 89 3.14 3.59 -17.58
N TRP A 90 2.83 4.78 -18.09
CA TRP A 90 1.48 5.35 -18.06
C TRP A 90 0.52 4.58 -18.98
N ASP A 91 0.91 4.32 -20.22
CA ASP A 91 0.17 3.49 -21.17
C ASP A 91 1.09 2.85 -22.22
N ALA A 92 1.55 1.62 -21.93
CA ALA A 92 2.34 0.80 -22.85
C ALA A 92 1.57 0.45 -24.15
N THR A 93 0.24 0.52 -24.15
CA THR A 93 -0.59 0.15 -25.31
C THR A 93 -0.50 1.16 -26.45
N VAL A 94 -0.05 2.40 -26.17
CA VAL A 94 0.22 3.41 -27.20
C VAL A 94 1.37 2.97 -28.11
N ALA A 95 2.43 2.41 -27.54
CA ALA A 95 3.58 1.92 -28.30
C ALA A 95 3.33 0.51 -28.89
N ASN A 96 2.60 -0.34 -28.15
CA ASN A 96 2.25 -1.69 -28.59
C ASN A 96 0.82 -2.04 -28.14
N PRO A 97 -0.19 -1.99 -29.04
CA PRO A 97 -1.59 -2.31 -28.71
C PRO A 97 -1.81 -3.71 -28.11
N SER A 98 -0.89 -4.65 -28.33
CA SER A 98 -0.93 -6.01 -27.78
C SER A 98 -0.11 -6.18 -26.50
N SER A 99 0.39 -5.09 -25.91
CA SER A 99 1.14 -5.13 -24.65
C SER A 99 0.29 -5.72 -23.53
N THR A 100 0.88 -6.65 -22.76
CA THR A 100 0.29 -7.14 -21.51
C THR A 100 0.72 -6.30 -20.30
N MET A 101 1.68 -5.38 -20.47
CA MET A 101 2.01 -4.41 -19.43
C MET A 101 0.79 -3.53 -19.15
N ILE A 102 0.40 -3.44 -17.89
CA ILE A 102 -0.78 -2.72 -17.44
C ILE A 102 -0.65 -1.24 -17.85
N PRO A 103 -1.65 -0.63 -18.51
CA PRO A 103 -1.63 0.79 -18.80
C PRO A 103 -2.07 1.56 -17.54
N PHE A 104 -1.14 1.70 -16.59
CA PHE A 104 -1.41 2.09 -15.21
C PHE A 104 -2.14 3.43 -15.08
N GLY A 105 -1.77 4.42 -15.89
CA GLY A 105 -2.40 5.75 -15.88
C GLY A 105 -3.77 5.74 -16.55
N LYS A 106 -3.87 5.16 -17.74
CA LYS A 106 -5.14 5.05 -18.49
C LYS A 106 -6.23 4.29 -17.72
N HIS A 107 -5.86 3.29 -16.93
CA HIS A 107 -6.80 2.53 -16.10
C HIS A 107 -6.91 3.07 -14.67
N GLY A 108 -6.18 4.13 -14.31
CA GLY A 108 -6.23 4.73 -12.97
C GLY A 108 -5.74 3.82 -11.85
N VAL A 109 -4.89 2.83 -12.16
CA VAL A 109 -4.29 1.91 -11.18
C VAL A 109 -3.30 2.67 -10.27
N LEU A 110 -2.60 3.63 -10.86
CA LEU A 110 -1.67 4.53 -10.17
C LEU A 110 -2.08 5.98 -10.44
N SER A 111 -1.92 6.84 -9.45
CA SER A 111 -1.99 8.30 -9.64
C SER A 111 -0.79 8.82 -10.41
N GLU A 112 -0.91 10.01 -11.00
CA GLU A 112 0.20 10.66 -11.73
C GLU A 112 1.47 10.78 -10.87
N LYS A 113 1.33 11.15 -9.59
CA LYS A 113 2.45 11.26 -8.65
C LYS A 113 3.10 9.90 -8.36
N GLU A 114 2.31 8.82 -8.29
CA GLU A 114 2.86 7.47 -8.10
C GLU A 114 3.60 6.99 -9.36
N ILE A 115 3.07 7.30 -10.55
CA ILE A 115 3.72 7.02 -11.83
C ILE A 115 5.04 7.78 -11.93
N ASP A 116 5.08 9.05 -11.51
CA ASP A 116 6.31 9.85 -11.51
C ASP A 116 7.38 9.22 -10.58
N LYS A 117 6.99 8.84 -9.36
CA LYS A 117 7.90 8.17 -8.41
C LYS A 117 8.42 6.83 -8.94
N ILE A 118 7.55 6.00 -9.53
CA ILE A 118 7.96 4.73 -10.14
C ILE A 118 8.88 4.98 -11.33
N THR A 119 8.58 5.98 -12.16
CA THR A 119 9.41 6.36 -13.30
C THR A 119 10.81 6.76 -12.82
N ASP A 120 10.90 7.58 -11.78
CA ASP A 120 12.19 8.00 -11.22
C ASP A 120 13.00 6.83 -10.68
N PHE A 121 12.35 5.93 -9.94
CA PHE A 121 12.99 4.72 -9.44
C PHE A 121 13.48 3.83 -10.58
N VAL A 122 12.59 3.47 -11.52
CA VAL A 122 12.91 2.59 -12.66
C VAL A 122 14.01 3.21 -13.52
N TYR A 123 13.99 4.52 -13.76
CA TYR A 123 15.01 5.20 -14.55
C TYR A 123 16.41 5.09 -13.92
N GLY A 124 16.48 5.01 -12.60
CA GLY A 124 17.73 4.86 -11.84
C GLY A 124 18.28 3.43 -11.76
N LEU A 125 17.57 2.43 -12.30
CA LEU A 125 17.99 1.01 -12.32
C LEU A 125 19.05 0.71 -13.39
#